data_AF-A0A2M6IT18-F1
#
_entry.id   AF-A0A2M6IT18-F1
#
_cell.length_a   1.000
_cell.length_b   1.000
_cell.length_c   1.000
_cell.angle_alpha   90.00
_cell.angle_beta   90.00
_cell.angle_gamma   90.00
#
_symmetry.space_group_name_H-M   'P 1'
#
loop_
_entity.id
_entity.type
_entity.pdbx_description
1 polymer ?
#
loop_
_entity_poly.entity_id
_entity_poly.type
_entity_poly.pdbx_seq_one_letter_code
_entity_poly.pdbx_strand_id
1 'polypeptide(L)' 'EFKVTRERIRQIEAKAIRKLKHPTRARKLRDFLD' A
#
# COMPACT_ATOMS: atom_id res chain seq x y z
N GLU A 1 -8.23 -1.51 17.72
CA GLU A 1 -7.39 -2.33 16.80
C GLU A 1 -8.27 -3.20 15.91
N PHE A 2 -7.82 -3.47 14.68
CA PHE A 2 -8.54 -4.36 13.77
C PHE A 2 -8.47 -5.80 14.29
N LYS A 3 -9.62 -6.46 14.47
CA LYS A 3 -9.73 -7.87 14.90
C LYS A 3 -9.41 -8.83 13.74
N VAL A 4 -8.25 -8.68 13.12
CA VAL A 4 -7.78 -9.50 11.99
C VAL A 4 -6.45 -10.15 12.33
N THR A 5 -6.15 -11.28 11.68
CA THR A 5 -4.88 -11.97 11.90
C THR A 5 -3.70 -11.20 11.31
N ARG A 6 -2.51 -11.41 11.85
CA ARG A 6 -1.25 -10.81 11.35
C ARG A 6 -1.01 -11.12 9.87
N GLU A 7 -1.32 -12.35 9.46
CA GLU A 7 -1.17 -12.75 8.06
C GLU A 7 -2.18 -12.04 7.16
N ARG A 8 -3.39 -11.80 7.66
CA ARG A 8 -4.37 -11.01 6.92
C ARG A 8 -3.91 -9.57 6.71
N ILE A 9 -3.24 -8.97 7.70
CA ILE A 9 -2.65 -7.63 7.59
C ILE A 9 -1.59 -7.63 6.47
N ARG A 10 -0.67 -8.59 6.47
CA ARG A 10 0.36 -8.70 5.43
C ARG A 10 -0.20 -8.85 4.02
N GLN A 11 -1.24 -9.66 3.85
CA GLN A 11 -1.92 -9.82 2.56
C GLN A 11 -2.53 -8.50 2.07
N ILE A 12 -3.15 -7.74 2.96
CA ILE A 12 -3.73 -6.43 2.64
C ILE A 12 -2.62 -5.45 2.26
N GLU A 13 -1.52 -5.41 3.01
CA GLU A 13 -0.35 -4.57 2.71
C GLU A 13 0.23 -4.89 1.33
N ALA A 14 0.49 -6.16 1.02
CA ALA A 14 1.00 -6.57 -0.28
C ALA A 14 0.08 -6.13 -1.43
N LYS A 15 -1.23 -6.31 -1.26
CA LYS A 15 -2.25 -5.87 -2.23
C LYS A 15 -2.28 -4.34 -2.37
N ALA A 16 -2.15 -3.60 -1.27
CA ALA A 16 -2.13 -2.15 -1.26
C ALA A 16 -0.88 -1.60 -1.94
N ILE A 17 0.31 -2.10 -1.59
CA ILE A 17 1.59 -1.72 -2.21
C ILE A 17 1.52 -1.92 -3.73
N ARG A 18 1.00 -3.07 -4.19
CA ARG A 18 0.83 -3.33 -5.63
C ARG A 18 -0.06 -2.28 -6.30
N LYS A 19 -1.15 -1.84 -5.64
CA LYS A 19 -2.02 -0.77 -6.16
C LYS A 19 -1.30 0.58 -6.19
N LEU A 20 -0.55 0.93 -5.15
CA LEU A 20 0.14 2.21 -5.04
C LEU A 20 1.28 2.38 -6.05
N LYS A 21 1.92 1.27 -6.48
CA LYS A 21 2.92 1.27 -7.55
C LYS A 21 2.36 1.64 -8.93
N HIS A 22 1.04 1.67 -9.13
CA HIS A 22 0.45 2.06 -10.42
C HIS A 22 0.78 3.53 -10.76
N PRO A 23 1.19 3.87 -11.99
CA PRO A 23 1.72 5.20 -12.35
C PRO A 23 0.83 6.37 -11.92
N THR A 24 -0.49 6.25 -12.08
CA THR A 24 -1.44 7.32 -11.72
C THR A 24 -1.47 7.61 -10.21
N ARG A 25 -1.25 6.59 -9.36
CA ARG A 25 -1.22 6.74 -7.89
C ARG A 25 0.19 7.11 -7.43
N ALA A 26 1.20 6.47 -7.99
CA ALA A 26 2.60 6.72 -7.70
C ALA A 26 3.00 8.18 -8.00
N ARG A 27 2.46 8.79 -9.07
CA ARG A 27 2.75 10.19 -9.41
C ARG A 27 2.47 11.16 -8.24
N LYS A 28 1.39 10.96 -7.49
CA LYS A 28 1.06 11.80 -6.33
C LYS A 28 1.97 11.57 -5.12
N LEU A 29 2.67 10.44 -5.08
CA LEU A 29 3.55 10.05 -3.97
C LEU A 29 5.02 10.36 -4.24
N ARG A 30 5.38 10.59 -5.51
CA ARG A 30 6.77 10.90 -5.91
C ARG A 30 7.26 12.21 -5.33
N ASP A 31 6.40 13.22 -5.25
CA ASP A 31 6.72 14.55 -4.72
C ASP A 31 7.09 14.53 -3.21
N PHE A 32 6.91 13.40 -2.53
CA PHE A 32 7.30 13.19 -1.13
C PHE A 32 8.62 12.41 -0.96
N LEU A 33 9.29 12.06 -2.07
CA LEU A 33 10.58 11.35 -2.08
C LEU A 33 11.77 12.27 -2.34
N ASP A 34 11.51 13.56 -2.59
CA ASP A 34 12.51 14.64 -2.65
C ASP A 34 12.80 15.18 -1.24
#